data_AF-A0A8J3V0Q8-F1
#
_entry.id   AF-A0A8J3V0Q8-F1
#
_cell.length_a   1.000
_cell.length_b   1.000
_cell.length_c   1.000
_cell.angle_alpha   90.00
_cell.angle_beta   90.00
_cell.angle_gamma   90.00
#
_symmetry.space_group_name_H-M   'P 1'
#
loop_
_entity.id
_entity.type
_entity.pdbx_description
1 polymer ?
#
loop_
_entity_poly.entity_id
_entity_poly.type
_entity_poly.pdbx_seq_one_letter_code
_entity_poly.pdbx_strand_id
1 'polypeptide(L)' 'MARPRTAARTVEHPDLSEVSLQQVLEALVDPVRRMVVSQLARAGEDKNCGTFDAPVSVSTLTHHLNVLREPA' A
#
# COMPACT_ATOMS: atom_id res chain seq x y z
N MET A 1 5.15 10.83 25.26
CA MET A 1 5.91 11.80 24.43
C MET A 1 5.64 11.46 22.97
N ALA A 2 5.05 12.38 22.20
CA ALA A 2 4.74 12.15 20.78
C ALA A 2 6.03 12.16 19.96
N ARG A 3 6.30 11.08 19.22
CA ARG A 3 7.46 10.98 18.32
C ARG A 3 7.31 12.04 17.23
N PRO A 4 8.33 12.87 16.95
CA PRO A 4 8.24 13.87 15.89
C PRO A 4 7.92 13.16 14.56
N ARG A 5 6.92 13.67 13.82
CA ARG A 5 6.61 13.22 12.45
C ARG A 5 7.85 13.52 11.61
N THR A 6 8.62 12.49 11.26
CA THR A 6 9.66 12.61 10.23
C THR A 6 9.03 13.29 9.02
N ALA A 7 9.69 14.31 8.47
CA ALA A 7 9.24 14.99 7.26
C ALA A 7 8.81 13.97 6.21
N ALA A 8 7.70 14.24 5.51
CA ALA A 8 7.16 13.35 4.50
C ALA A 8 8.27 13.01 3.51
N ARG A 9 8.73 11.75 3.51
CA ARG A 9 9.60 11.26 2.45
C ARG A 9 8.78 11.35 1.18
N THR A 10 9.18 12.21 0.25
CA THR A 10 8.69 12.16 -1.11
C THR A 10 9.02 10.79 -1.66
N VAL A 11 7.98 10.05 -1.96
CA VAL A 11 8.04 8.76 -2.60
C VAL A 11 7.78 9.02 -4.07
N GLU A 12 8.71 8.64 -4.93
CA GLU A 12 8.42 8.61 -6.36
C GLU A 12 7.46 7.46 -6.63
N HIS A 13 6.33 7.81 -7.24
CA HIS A 13 5.36 6.87 -7.76
C HIS A 13 5.51 6.85 -9.28
N PRO A 14 5.51 5.67 -9.93
CA PRO A 14 5.50 5.61 -11.37
C PRO A 14 4.25 6.28 -11.91
N ASP A 15 4.35 6.83 -13.13
CA ASP A 15 3.16 7.30 -13.81
C ASP A 15 2.24 6.11 -14.11
N LEU A 16 0.91 6.31 -14.06
CA LEU A 16 -0.03 5.23 -14.33
C LEU A 16 0.13 4.65 -15.75
N SER A 17 0.65 5.43 -16.71
CA SER A 17 0.98 4.96 -18.05
C SER A 17 2.17 3.99 -18.10
N GLU A 18 3.01 3.98 -17.07
CA GLU A 18 4.16 3.06 -16.93
C GLU A 18 3.75 1.74 -16.28
N VAL A 19 2.58 1.69 -15.63
CA VAL A 19 2.05 0.49 -14.97
C VAL A 19 1.15 -0.28 -15.91
N SER A 20 1.56 -1.49 -16.28
CA SER A 20 0.74 -2.35 -17.13
C SER A 20 -0.46 -2.94 -16.37
N LEU A 21 -1.55 -3.25 -17.09
CA LEU A 21 -2.70 -3.94 -16.50
C LEU A 21 -2.31 -5.28 -15.85
N GLN A 22 -1.36 -6.00 -16.45
CA GLN A 22 -0.86 -7.26 -15.91
C GLN A 22 -0.27 -7.07 -14.50
N GLN A 23 0.57 -6.06 -14.31
CA GLN A 23 1.18 -5.73 -13.02
C GLN A 23 0.13 -5.37 -11.96
N VAL A 24 -0.91 -4.64 -12.35
CA VAL A 24 -2.04 -4.33 -11.45
C VAL A 24 -2.75 -5.62 -11.03
N LEU A 25 -3.06 -6.50 -11.97
CA LEU A 25 -3.77 -7.76 -11.68
C LEU A 25 -2.93 -8.69 -10.80
N GLU A 26 -1.62 -8.78 -11.05
CA GLU A 26 -0.68 -9.53 -10.21
C GLU A 26 -0.60 -8.93 -8.80
N ALA A 27 -0.54 -7.60 -8.68
CA ALA A 27 -0.61 -6.92 -7.39
C ALA A 27 -1.97 -7.09 -6.69
N LEU A 28 -3.06 -7.38 -7.40
CA LEU A 28 -4.38 -7.58 -6.81
C LEU A 28 -4.77 -9.06 -6.65
N VAL A 29 -3.97 -10.04 -7.09
CA VAL A 29 -4.36 -11.46 -6.93
C VAL A 29 -4.44 -11.87 -5.46
N ASP A 30 -3.59 -11.29 -4.62
CA ASP A 30 -3.53 -11.59 -3.19
C ASP A 30 -4.71 -10.96 -2.43
N PRO A 31 -5.42 -11.72 -1.57
CA PRO A 31 -6.59 -11.23 -0.85
C PRO A 31 -6.24 -10.13 0.18
N VAL A 32 -5.05 -10.17 0.79
CA VAL A 32 -4.60 -9.15 1.75
C VAL A 32 -4.35 -7.83 1.01
N ARG A 33 -3.69 -7.88 -0.14
CA ARG A 33 -3.46 -6.69 -0.99
C ARG A 33 -4.78 -6.07 -1.46
N ARG A 34 -5.75 -6.87 -1.91
CA ARG A 34 -7.10 -6.38 -2.27
C ARG A 34 -7.82 -5.70 -1.12
N MET A 35 -7.71 -6.26 0.08
CA MET A 35 -8.33 -5.70 1.28
C MET A 35 -7.70 -4.36 1.66
N VAL A 36 -6.37 -4.24 1.60
CA VAL A 36 -5.65 -2.97 1.82
C VAL A 36 -6.14 -1.90 0.84
N VAL A 37 -6.19 -2.21 -0.45
CA VAL A 37 -6.69 -1.29 -1.49
C VAL A 37 -8.15 -0.92 -1.25
N SER A 38 -8.99 -1.89 -0.87
CA SER A 38 -10.41 -1.64 -0.56
C SER A 38 -10.58 -0.71 0.65
N GLN A 39 -9.77 -0.87 1.70
CA GLN A 39 -9.80 0.02 2.86
C GLN A 39 -9.31 1.43 2.52
N LEU A 40 -8.29 1.55 1.67
CA LEU A 40 -7.81 2.85 1.20
C LEU A 40 -8.87 3.56 0.35
N ALA A 41 -9.46 2.86 -0.60
CA ALA A 41 -10.54 3.38 -1.44
C ALA A 41 -11.76 3.83 -0.62
N ARG A 42 -12.11 3.11 0.45
CA ARG A 42 -13.22 3.47 1.36
C ARG A 42 -12.89 4.64 2.27
N ALA A 43 -11.62 4.84 2.63
CA ALA A 43 -11.22 5.97 3.45
C ALA A 43 -11.25 7.28 2.65
N GLY A 44 -10.87 7.25 1.37
CA GLY A 44 -10.86 8.44 0.51
C GLY A 44 -9.79 9.47 0.89
N GLU A 45 -8.87 9.10 1.79
CA GLU A 45 -7.78 9.92 2.29
C GLU A 45 -6.54 9.06 2.57
N ASP A 46 -5.41 9.71 2.79
CA ASP A 46 -4.16 9.05 3.13
C ASP A 46 -4.27 8.29 4.46
N LYS A 47 -3.86 7.03 4.46
CA LYS A 47 -3.79 6.19 5.66
C LYS A 47 -2.35 5.87 6.05
N ASN A 48 -2.08 5.81 7.35
CA ASN A 48 -0.80 5.32 7.83
C ASN A 48 -0.68 3.80 7.58
N CYS A 49 0.48 3.34 7.11
CA CYS A 49 0.74 1.93 6.78
C CYS A 49 0.42 0.94 7.91
N GLY A 50 0.54 1.34 9.18
CA GLY A 50 0.21 0.49 10.33
C GLY A 50 -1.27 0.51 10.75
N THR A 51 -2.13 1.22 10.04
CA THR A 51 -3.56 1.40 10.39
C THR A 51 -4.52 0.58 9.54
N PHE A 52 -4.00 -0.26 8.66
CA PHE A 52 -4.82 -1.21 7.91
C PHE A 52 -5.19 -2.39 8.80
N ASP A 53 -6.48 -2.72 8.82
CA ASP A 53 -6.97 -3.90 9.52
C ASP A 53 -6.74 -5.12 8.65
N ALA A 54 -5.80 -5.98 9.02
CA ALA A 54 -5.46 -7.16 8.24
C ALA A 54 -5.13 -8.36 9.14
N PRO A 55 -5.49 -9.60 8.74
CA PRO A 55 -5.25 -10.80 9.53
C PRO A 55 -3.79 -11.29 9.37
N VAL A 56 -2.83 -10.36 9.32
CA VAL A 56 -1.40 -10.63 9.15
C VAL A 56 -0.59 -9.79 10.13
N SER A 57 0.66 -10.19 10.38
CA SER A 57 1.57 -9.39 11.17
C SER A 57 1.94 -8.07 10.47
N VAL A 58 2.43 -7.10 11.24
CA VAL A 58 2.91 -5.80 10.72
C VAL A 58 4.05 -5.97 9.71
N SER A 59 4.94 -6.96 9.91
CA SER A 59 6.03 -7.25 8.98
C SER A 59 5.49 -7.75 7.63
N THR A 60 4.53 -8.66 7.66
CA THR A 60 3.87 -9.18 6.45
C THR A 60 3.07 -8.09 5.74
N LEU A 61 2.34 -7.25 6.48
CA LEU A 61 1.63 -6.10 5.91
C LEU A 61 2.58 -5.13 5.19
N THR A 62 3.76 -4.88 5.76
CA THR A 62 4.79 -4.03 5.13
C THR A 62 5.24 -4.60 3.79
N HIS A 63 5.43 -5.93 3.71
CA HIS A 63 5.75 -6.59 2.44
C HIS A 63 4.64 -6.41 1.39
N HIS A 64 3.38 -6.60 1.79
CA HIS A 64 2.24 -6.39 0.89
C HIS A 64 2.13 -4.94 0.39
N LEU A 65 2.43 -3.95 1.24
CA LEU A 65 2.44 -2.53 0.87
C LEU A 65 3.56 -2.19 -0.11
N ASN A 66 4.75 -2.79 0.06
CA ASN A 66 5.85 -2.61 -0.89
C ASN A 66 5.49 -3.16 -2.28
N VAL A 67 4.88 -4.36 -2.33
CA VAL A 67 4.41 -4.96 -3.59
C VAL A 67 3.33 -4.09 -4.28
N LEU A 68 2.43 -3.46 -3.50
CA LEU A 68 1.43 -2.55 -4.06
C LEU A 68 2.03 -1.25 -4.60
N ARG A 69 3.20 -0.85 -4.11
CA ARG A 69 3.88 0.39 -4.49
C ARG A 69 4.80 0.21 -5.67
N GLU A 70 5.52 -0.90 -5.71
CA GLU A 70 6.49 -1.27 -6.74
C GLU A 70 6.11 -2.67 -7.26
N PRO A 71 5.01 -2.77 -8.05
CA PRO A 71 4.67 -4.04 -8.67
C PRO A 71 5.79 -4.41 -9.66
N ALA A 72 6.26 -5.67 -9.56
CA ALA A 72 7.36 -6.19 -10.35
C ALA A 72 7.07 -6.21 -11.86
#